data_AF-A0A940M9G8-F1
#
_entry.id   AF-A0A940M9G8-F1
#
_cell.length_a   1.000
_cell.length_b   1.000
_cell.length_c   1.000
_cell.angle_alpha   90.00
_cell.angle_beta   90.00
_cell.angle_gamma   90.00
#
_symmetry.space_group_name_H-M   'P 1'
#
loop_
_entity.id
_entity.type
_entity.pdbx_description
1 polymer ?
#
loop_
_entity_poly.entity_id
_entity_poly.type
_entity_poly.pdbx_seq_one_letter_code
_entity_poly.pdbx_strand_id
1 'polypeptide(L)'
;VRYRRLPDRTCAPCGRPDSTRGEKVQTYAPGETIDVSWVEYVGHPGYYRIAFDNDGDDDFRNPASIAPAGRACAVGEPNCGDGDFYNNATVLVDDFGRHDDTPSGKRYSAQVKLPDVECENCTLQIIQLMTEQSKSPYDPSAEDANDIYYQCIDLRLQARR
;
A
#
# COMPACT_ATOMS: atom_id res chain seq x y z
N VAL A 1 28.15 -11.49 8.97
CA VAL A 1 27.42 -11.02 7.76
C VAL A 1 26.81 -9.67 8.10
N ARG A 2 27.21 -8.59 7.42
CA ARG A 2 26.76 -7.22 7.73
C ARG A 2 25.29 -7.08 7.32
N TYR A 3 24.43 -6.68 8.26
CA TYR A 3 23.04 -6.29 7.98
C TYR A 3 23.04 -5.06 7.08
N ARG A 4 22.82 -5.26 5.77
CA ARG A 4 22.49 -4.17 4.86
C ARG A 4 21.01 -3.86 5.09
N ARG A 5 20.73 -2.75 5.77
CA ARG A 5 19.43 -2.07 5.77
C ARG A 5 18.89 -2.14 4.34
N LEU A 6 17.76 -2.82 4.11
CA LEU A 6 17.18 -2.91 2.77
C LEU A 6 16.78 -1.47 2.38
N PRO A 7 17.44 -0.83 1.39
CA PRO A 7 16.83 0.33 0.73
C PRO A 7 15.72 -0.29 -0.15
N ASP A 8 14.50 0.16 -0.25
CA ASP A 8 13.91 1.48 -0.12
C ASP A 8 12.40 1.23 -0.29
N ARG A 9 11.75 0.66 0.74
CA ARG A 9 10.31 0.38 0.71
C ARG A 9 9.43 1.63 0.48
N THR A 10 10.03 2.79 0.32
CA THR A 10 9.45 4.09 0.04
C THR A 10 9.44 4.42 -1.45
N CYS A 11 9.99 3.58 -2.32
CA CYS A 11 9.93 3.76 -3.76
C CYS A 11 8.60 3.26 -4.33
N ALA A 12 7.87 4.14 -5.00
CA ALA A 12 6.67 3.74 -5.71
C ALA A 12 7.00 2.82 -6.92
N PRO A 13 6.09 1.94 -7.35
CA PRO A 13 4.85 1.55 -6.68
C PRO A 13 5.02 0.35 -5.72
N CYS A 14 6.14 -0.37 -5.78
CA CYS A 14 6.30 -1.68 -5.12
C CYS A 14 7.43 -1.74 -4.07
N GLY A 15 7.96 -0.58 -3.68
CA GLY A 15 8.94 -0.45 -2.61
C GLY A 15 10.36 -0.79 -3.03
N ARG A 16 10.64 -0.77 -4.35
CA ARG A 16 11.96 -0.81 -4.99
C ARG A 16 11.94 -0.20 -6.39
N PRO A 17 13.00 0.53 -6.81
CA PRO A 17 13.19 0.89 -8.20
C PRO A 17 13.40 -0.37 -9.05
N ASP A 18 12.84 -0.37 -10.26
CA ASP A 18 12.93 -1.46 -11.23
C ASP A 18 12.56 -2.84 -10.66
N SER A 19 11.60 -2.87 -9.72
CA SER A 19 11.17 -4.12 -9.11
C SER A 19 10.59 -5.05 -10.19
N THR A 20 11.17 -6.24 -10.33
CA THR A 20 10.66 -7.25 -11.25
C THR A 20 9.74 -8.21 -10.50
N ARG A 21 8.71 -8.69 -11.18
CA ARG A 21 7.86 -9.80 -10.72
C ARG A 21 8.70 -10.93 -10.11
N GLY A 22 8.32 -11.36 -8.92
CA GLY A 22 9.00 -12.42 -8.18
C GLY A 22 8.64 -13.81 -8.69
N GLU A 23 9.38 -14.81 -8.20
CA GLU A 23 9.10 -16.23 -8.47
C GLU A 23 7.88 -16.75 -7.69
N LYS A 24 7.46 -16.03 -6.65
CA LYS A 24 6.34 -16.41 -5.79
C LYS A 24 5.05 -15.76 -6.28
N VAL A 25 4.39 -16.45 -7.20
CA VAL A 25 3.08 -16.07 -7.73
C VAL A 25 1.98 -16.83 -6.98
N GLN A 26 0.99 -16.09 -6.48
CA GLN A 26 -0.17 -16.68 -5.81
C GLN A 26 -1.34 -16.78 -6.81
N THR A 27 -1.95 -17.96 -6.93
CA THR A 27 -3.09 -18.17 -7.83
C THR A 27 -4.40 -18.23 -7.06
N TYR A 28 -5.38 -17.44 -7.50
CA TYR A 28 -6.75 -17.40 -6.97
C TYR A 28 -7.78 -17.46 -8.10
N ALA A 29 -9.05 -17.73 -7.77
CA ALA A 29 -10.13 -17.59 -8.74
C ALA A 29 -10.53 -16.10 -8.90
N PRO A 30 -10.97 -15.67 -10.11
CA PRO A 30 -11.63 -14.38 -10.28
C PRO A 30 -12.79 -14.21 -9.29
N GLY A 31 -12.92 -13.02 -8.70
CA GLY A 31 -13.98 -12.72 -7.72
C GLY A 31 -13.78 -13.34 -6.33
N GLU A 32 -12.72 -14.12 -6.09
CA GLU A 32 -12.43 -14.76 -4.81
C GLU A 32 -12.16 -13.71 -3.71
N THR A 33 -12.67 -13.96 -2.51
CA THR A 33 -12.31 -13.17 -1.33
C THR A 33 -11.17 -13.86 -0.60
N ILE A 34 -10.05 -13.17 -0.43
CA ILE A 34 -8.82 -13.70 0.17
C ILE A 34 -8.49 -13.01 1.48
N ASP A 35 -7.80 -13.71 2.37
CA ASP A 35 -7.17 -13.12 3.55
C ASP A 35 -5.75 -12.65 3.21
N VAL A 36 -5.54 -11.34 3.22
CA VAL A 36 -4.22 -10.72 3.03
C VAL A 36 -3.66 -10.41 4.42
N SER A 37 -2.39 -10.76 4.69
CA SER A 37 -1.74 -10.44 5.96
C SER A 37 -0.30 -9.96 5.78
N TRP A 38 0.11 -9.02 6.62
CA TRP A 38 1.44 -8.41 6.61
C TRP A 38 1.90 -8.06 8.02
N VAL A 39 3.18 -7.76 8.14
CA VAL A 39 3.80 -7.31 9.39
C VAL A 39 4.29 -5.87 9.18
N GLU A 40 3.84 -4.99 10.06
CA GLU A 40 4.41 -3.66 10.20
C GLU A 40 5.68 -3.78 11.06
N TYR A 41 6.85 -3.78 10.41
CA TYR A 41 8.12 -4.00 11.12
C TYR A 41 8.50 -2.87 12.07
N VAL A 42 8.16 -1.64 11.71
CA VAL A 42 8.34 -0.44 12.52
C VAL A 42 7.00 0.26 12.57
N GLY A 43 6.49 0.50 13.78
CA GLY A 43 5.20 1.14 13.96
C GLY A 43 5.21 2.62 13.60
N HIS A 44 4.34 3.02 12.67
CA HIS A 44 4.19 4.42 12.25
C HIS A 44 2.72 4.83 12.29
N PRO A 45 2.36 5.94 12.96
CA PRO A 45 1.01 6.48 12.95
C PRO A 45 0.48 6.61 11.52
N GLY A 46 -0.67 6.02 11.21
CA GLY A 46 -1.10 5.94 9.83
C GLY A 46 -2.26 4.99 9.60
N TYR A 47 -2.41 4.61 8.34
CA TYR A 47 -3.44 3.72 7.85
C TYR A 47 -3.01 3.06 6.54
N TYR A 48 -3.79 2.09 6.08
CA TYR A 48 -3.44 1.28 4.94
C TYR A 48 -4.43 1.44 3.79
N ARG A 49 -3.95 1.12 2.58
CA ARG A 49 -4.73 0.94 1.36
C ARG A 49 -4.27 -0.32 0.64
N ILE A 50 -5.21 -1.00 0.01
CA ILE A 50 -4.99 -2.13 -0.89
C ILE A 50 -5.53 -1.79 -2.28
N ALA A 51 -4.70 -1.93 -3.31
CA ALA A 51 -5.06 -1.70 -4.70
C ALA A 51 -4.65 -2.90 -5.58
N PHE A 52 -5.29 -3.03 -6.74
CA PHE A 52 -5.06 -4.11 -7.69
C PHE A 52 -4.89 -3.60 -9.13
N ASP A 53 -3.90 -4.16 -9.81
CA ASP A 53 -3.60 -3.93 -11.21
C ASP A 53 -3.66 -5.29 -11.93
N ASN A 54 -4.39 -5.36 -13.05
CA ASN A 54 -4.64 -6.62 -13.75
C ASN A 54 -3.52 -7.04 -14.71
N ASP A 55 -2.55 -6.18 -15.01
CA ASP A 55 -1.53 -6.44 -16.03
C ASP A 55 -0.13 -5.93 -15.69
N GLY A 56 0.06 -5.34 -14.51
CA GLY A 56 1.38 -4.95 -14.04
C GLY A 56 1.31 -4.26 -12.70
N ASP A 57 1.91 -3.08 -12.62
CA ASP A 57 1.94 -2.21 -11.45
C ASP A 57 1.89 -0.71 -11.81
N ASP A 58 1.49 -0.38 -13.04
CA ASP A 58 1.52 0.96 -13.61
C ASP A 58 0.22 1.75 -13.43
N ASP A 59 -0.88 1.09 -13.03
CA ASP A 59 -2.16 1.76 -12.75
C ASP A 59 -2.31 2.24 -11.29
N PHE A 60 -1.30 2.02 -10.43
CA PHE A 60 -1.33 2.48 -9.04
C PHE A 60 -1.15 4.00 -8.92
N ARG A 61 -1.99 4.63 -8.10
CA ARG A 61 -1.96 6.08 -7.86
C ARG A 61 -1.84 6.40 -6.37
N ASN A 62 -0.82 7.16 -6.00
CA ASN A 62 -0.68 7.71 -4.66
C ASN A 62 -1.87 8.63 -4.33
N PRO A 63 -2.37 8.63 -3.08
CA PRO A 63 -3.33 9.62 -2.61
C PRO A 63 -2.80 11.03 -2.83
N ALA A 64 -3.57 11.95 -3.39
CA ALA A 64 -3.19 13.35 -3.51
C ALA A 64 -3.21 14.09 -2.16
N SER A 65 -3.89 13.54 -1.15
CA SER A 65 -3.92 14.06 0.21
C SER A 65 -4.12 12.96 1.25
N ILE A 66 -3.66 13.21 2.48
CA ILE A 66 -3.85 12.33 3.63
C ILE A 66 -4.86 12.91 4.62
N ALA A 67 -5.55 12.01 5.31
CA ALA A 67 -6.26 12.33 6.55
C ALA A 67 -5.44 11.77 7.73
N PRO A 68 -4.68 12.59 8.48
CA PRO A 68 -3.73 12.07 9.46
C PRO A 68 -4.38 11.24 10.57
N ALA A 69 -3.69 10.18 11.00
CA ALA A 69 -4.01 9.46 12.22
C ALA A 69 -3.12 10.00 13.36
N GLY A 70 -3.71 10.34 14.50
CA GLY A 70 -2.95 10.76 15.68
C GLY A 70 -2.40 12.19 15.67
N ARG A 71 -2.69 13.01 14.65
CA ARG A 71 -2.40 14.44 14.64
C ARG A 71 -3.43 15.27 13.87
N ALA A 72 -3.41 16.58 14.09
CA ALA A 72 -4.11 17.53 13.23
C ALA A 72 -3.18 18.05 12.12
N CYS A 73 -3.77 18.52 11.02
CA CYS A 73 -3.05 19.27 10.00
C CYS A 73 -2.67 20.65 10.54
N ALA A 74 -1.46 21.12 10.24
CA ALA A 74 -1.09 22.50 10.50
C ALA A 74 -1.88 23.46 9.59
N VAL A 75 -2.06 24.71 10.03
CA VAL A 75 -2.72 25.74 9.22
C VAL A 75 -1.95 25.95 7.93
N GLY A 76 -2.60 25.69 6.79
CA GLY A 76 -1.98 25.81 5.47
C GLY A 76 -1.03 24.66 5.11
N GLU A 77 -1.05 23.54 5.84
CA GLU A 77 -0.33 22.34 5.45
C GLU A 77 -0.87 21.79 4.12
N PRO A 78 -0.02 21.63 3.08
CA PRO A 78 -0.47 21.09 1.81
C PRO A 78 -0.82 19.60 1.94
N ASN A 79 -1.73 19.12 1.09
CA ASN A 79 -2.08 17.70 0.95
C ASN A 79 -2.53 17.01 2.26
N CYS A 80 -3.07 17.78 3.21
CA CYS A 80 -3.53 17.29 4.52
C CYS A 80 -4.97 17.74 4.78
N GLY A 81 -5.84 16.83 5.22
CA GLY A 81 -7.23 17.15 5.57
C GLY A 81 -8.14 15.94 5.45
N ASP A 82 -9.08 15.99 4.51
CA ASP A 82 -10.12 14.97 4.32
C ASP A 82 -9.59 13.65 3.73
N GLY A 83 -8.38 13.63 3.18
CA GLY A 83 -7.78 12.47 2.50
C GLY A 83 -8.31 12.23 1.08
N ASP A 84 -7.47 11.70 0.20
CA ASP A 84 -7.82 11.34 -1.19
C ASP A 84 -8.10 9.83 -1.29
N PHE A 85 -9.17 9.40 -0.62
CA PHE A 85 -9.56 8.00 -0.55
C PHE A 85 -10.21 7.51 -1.84
N TYR A 86 -9.95 6.25 -2.21
CA TYR A 86 -10.50 5.60 -3.42
C TYR A 86 -10.31 6.44 -4.70
N ASN A 87 -9.09 6.96 -4.88
CA ASN A 87 -8.79 7.98 -5.88
C ASN A 87 -8.65 7.50 -7.33
N ASN A 88 -8.80 6.20 -7.57
CA ASN A 88 -8.96 5.58 -8.88
C ASN A 88 -9.67 4.20 -8.73
N ALA A 89 -9.91 3.53 -9.86
CA ALA A 89 -10.59 2.24 -9.91
C ALA A 89 -9.75 1.05 -9.41
N THR A 90 -8.43 1.21 -9.25
CA THR A 90 -7.57 0.11 -8.75
C THR A 90 -7.68 -0.09 -7.25
N VAL A 91 -8.13 0.92 -6.49
CA VAL A 91 -8.29 0.81 -5.03
C VAL A 91 -9.44 -0.14 -4.66
N LEU A 92 -9.11 -1.24 -3.98
CA LEU A 92 -10.08 -2.22 -3.49
C LEU A 92 -10.54 -1.93 -2.06
N VAL A 93 -9.61 -1.52 -1.20
CA VAL A 93 -9.85 -1.21 0.21
C VAL A 93 -9.00 -0.01 0.60
N ASP A 94 -9.58 0.96 1.28
CA ASP A 94 -8.89 2.18 1.70
C ASP A 94 -9.27 2.55 3.13
N ASP A 95 -8.52 3.49 3.71
CA ASP A 95 -8.76 4.06 5.04
C ASP A 95 -8.99 3.02 6.16
N PHE A 96 -8.18 1.97 6.20
CA PHE A 96 -8.36 0.91 7.18
C PHE A 96 -7.12 0.72 8.06
N GLY A 97 -7.33 0.08 9.21
CA GLY A 97 -6.27 -0.17 10.18
C GLY A 97 -5.66 1.10 10.76
N ARG A 98 -6.42 2.21 10.83
CA ARG A 98 -5.98 3.49 11.38
C ARG A 98 -5.41 3.32 12.80
N HIS A 99 -4.26 3.94 13.07
CA HIS A 99 -3.63 3.93 14.39
C HIS A 99 -2.72 5.15 14.60
N ASP A 100 -2.63 5.62 15.84
CA ASP A 100 -1.81 6.75 16.28
C ASP A 100 -0.49 6.33 16.95
N ASP A 101 -0.37 5.07 17.37
CA ASP A 101 0.88 4.37 17.64
C ASP A 101 0.70 2.86 17.44
N THR A 102 1.79 2.16 17.10
CA THR A 102 1.82 0.69 17.13
C THR A 102 3.16 0.16 17.62
N PRO A 103 3.15 -0.95 18.38
CA PRO A 103 4.36 -1.70 18.62
C PRO A 103 4.92 -2.24 17.31
N SER A 104 6.22 -2.03 17.07
CA SER A 104 6.97 -2.68 16.00
C SER A 104 6.72 -4.19 15.98
N GLY A 105 6.51 -4.75 14.80
CA GLY A 105 6.26 -6.18 14.59
C GLY A 105 4.78 -6.59 14.68
N LYS A 106 3.86 -5.63 14.74
CA LYS A 106 2.41 -5.92 14.72
C LYS A 106 2.00 -6.53 13.39
N ARG A 107 1.16 -7.58 13.47
CA ARG A 107 0.57 -8.24 12.31
C ARG A 107 -0.80 -7.64 12.03
N TYR A 108 -1.07 -7.38 10.76
CA TYR A 108 -2.36 -6.95 10.24
C TYR A 108 -2.91 -7.97 9.26
N SER A 109 -4.22 -7.92 9.08
CA SER A 109 -4.91 -8.69 8.06
C SER A 109 -6.16 -7.96 7.56
N ALA A 110 -6.54 -8.21 6.31
CA ALA A 110 -7.77 -7.73 5.71
C ALA A 110 -8.37 -8.79 4.78
N GLN A 111 -9.70 -8.89 4.75
CA GLN A 111 -10.40 -9.65 3.72
C GLN A 111 -10.54 -8.76 2.48
N VAL A 112 -10.06 -9.25 1.34
CA VAL A 112 -10.04 -8.51 0.07
C VAL A 112 -10.78 -9.31 -0.96
N LYS A 113 -11.85 -8.73 -1.53
CA LYS A 113 -12.52 -9.30 -2.70
C LYS A 113 -11.73 -8.90 -3.95
N LEU A 114 -11.17 -9.90 -4.62
CA LEU A 114 -10.43 -9.71 -5.87
C LEU A 114 -11.41 -9.38 -7.01
N PRO A 115 -10.97 -8.61 -8.03
CA PRO A 115 -11.78 -8.37 -9.21
C PRO A 115 -12.17 -9.66 -9.95
N ASP A 116 -13.33 -9.64 -10.60
CA ASP A 116 -13.84 -10.77 -11.40
C ASP A 116 -13.29 -10.72 -12.83
N VAL A 117 -11.97 -10.88 -12.95
CA VAL A 117 -11.19 -10.84 -14.19
C VAL A 117 -10.10 -11.91 -14.13
N GLU A 118 -9.77 -12.54 -15.25
CA GLU A 118 -8.59 -13.38 -15.38
C GLU A 118 -7.34 -12.55 -15.73
N CYS A 119 -6.22 -12.87 -15.10
CA CYS A 119 -4.93 -12.19 -15.32
C CYS A 119 -3.75 -13.11 -15.02
N GLU A 120 -2.70 -13.00 -15.84
CA GLU A 120 -1.47 -13.79 -15.69
C GLU A 120 -0.38 -13.06 -14.90
N ASN A 121 -0.41 -11.72 -14.93
CA ASN A 121 0.66 -10.83 -14.48
C ASN A 121 0.17 -9.75 -13.51
N CYS A 122 -0.95 -9.98 -12.85
CA CYS A 122 -1.57 -8.99 -11.98
C CYS A 122 -0.85 -8.82 -10.64
N THR A 123 -1.00 -7.63 -10.07
CA THR A 123 -0.32 -7.23 -8.82
C THR A 123 -1.33 -6.72 -7.82
N LEU A 124 -1.13 -7.09 -6.55
CA LEU A 124 -1.83 -6.50 -5.42
C LEU A 124 -0.86 -5.61 -4.64
N GLN A 125 -1.13 -4.31 -4.57
CA GLN A 125 -0.36 -3.34 -3.80
C GLN A 125 -0.96 -3.17 -2.41
N ILE A 126 -0.10 -3.11 -1.40
CA ILE A 126 -0.42 -2.65 -0.05
C ILE A 126 0.46 -1.44 0.21
N ILE A 127 -0.17 -0.31 0.53
CA ILE A 127 0.56 0.87 1.03
C ILE A 127 0.19 1.16 2.48
N GLN A 128 1.17 1.62 3.24
CA GLN A 128 0.95 2.33 4.50
C GLN A 128 1.21 3.80 4.27
N LEU A 129 0.20 4.62 4.55
CA LEU A 129 0.35 6.07 4.62
C LEU A 129 0.77 6.43 6.03
N MET A 130 2.00 6.90 6.18
CA MET A 130 2.55 7.40 7.42
C MET A 130 2.15 8.85 7.60
N THR A 131 1.61 9.16 8.76
CA THR A 131 0.95 10.43 9.03
C THR A 131 1.52 11.13 10.24
N GLU A 132 2.61 10.63 10.84
CA GLU A 132 3.24 11.29 11.97
C GLU A 132 3.78 12.69 11.63
N GLN A 133 3.87 13.54 12.64
CA GLN A 133 4.28 14.93 12.46
C GLN A 133 5.69 15.07 11.86
N SER A 134 6.61 14.13 12.12
CA SER A 134 7.96 14.15 11.57
C SER A 134 8.05 13.82 10.07
N LYS A 135 6.92 13.44 9.45
CA LYS A 135 6.76 13.20 8.01
C LYS A 135 6.01 14.33 7.30
N SER A 136 5.58 15.35 8.04
CA SER A 136 4.92 16.52 7.46
C SER A 136 5.95 17.44 6.76
N PRO A 137 5.58 18.10 5.65
CA PRO A 137 4.32 17.95 4.91
C PRO A 137 4.33 16.71 4.02
N TYR A 138 3.15 16.12 3.82
CA TYR A 138 2.97 14.99 2.91
C TYR A 138 3.23 15.40 1.46
N ASP A 139 4.14 14.68 0.78
CA ASP A 139 4.44 14.87 -0.64
C ASP A 139 4.09 13.61 -1.46
N PRO A 140 2.94 13.57 -2.15
CA PRO A 140 2.55 12.42 -2.96
C PRO A 140 3.31 12.30 -4.29
N SER A 141 4.09 13.33 -4.66
CA SER A 141 4.81 13.41 -5.94
C SER A 141 6.26 12.95 -5.85
N ALA A 142 6.80 12.79 -4.64
CA ALA A 142 8.15 12.29 -4.44
C ALA A 142 8.19 10.77 -4.72
N GLU A 143 9.00 10.38 -5.70
CA GLU A 143 9.19 8.97 -6.10
C GLU A 143 9.76 8.11 -4.96
N ASP A 144 10.46 8.74 -4.00
CA ASP A 144 11.01 8.15 -2.78
C ASP A 144 10.42 8.78 -1.50
N ALA A 145 9.16 9.25 -1.57
CA ALA A 145 8.45 9.86 -0.45
C ALA A 145 8.61 8.99 0.81
N ASN A 146 9.26 9.55 1.84
CA ASN A 146 9.44 8.88 3.12
C ASN A 146 8.12 8.80 3.93
N ASP A 147 6.98 9.12 3.31
CA ASP A 147 5.64 9.21 3.89
C ASP A 147 4.78 8.00 3.52
N ILE A 148 5.23 7.17 2.58
CA ILE A 148 4.50 5.98 2.13
C ILE A 148 5.43 4.77 2.14
N TYR A 149 4.95 3.67 2.70
CA TYR A 149 5.60 2.36 2.57
C TYR A 149 4.82 1.49 1.60
N TYR A 150 5.50 0.93 0.60
CA TYR A 150 4.91 0.14 -0.48
C TYR A 150 5.31 -1.34 -0.39
N GLN A 151 4.37 -2.21 -0.71
CA GLN A 151 4.57 -3.65 -0.89
C GLN A 151 3.68 -4.16 -2.01
N CYS A 152 4.19 -5.06 -2.84
CA CYS A 152 3.43 -5.73 -3.89
C CYS A 152 3.44 -7.25 -3.71
N ILE A 153 2.36 -7.88 -4.16
CA ILE A 153 2.18 -9.33 -4.21
C ILE A 153 1.84 -9.70 -5.65
N ASP A 154 2.63 -10.60 -6.23
CA ASP A 154 2.40 -11.11 -7.58
C ASP A 154 1.29 -12.15 -7.57
N LEU A 155 0.25 -11.90 -8.36
CA LEU A 155 -0.93 -12.73 -8.46
C LEU A 155 -1.10 -13.32 -9.87
N ARG A 156 -1.91 -14.39 -9.91
CA ARG A 156 -2.60 -14.87 -11.11
C ARG A 156 -4.05 -15.11 -10.75
N LEU A 157 -4.99 -14.55 -11.50
CA LEU A 157 -6.40 -14.88 -11.38
C LEU A 157 -6.80 -15.80 -12.52
N GLN A 158 -7.18 -17.03 -12.20
CA GLN A 158 -7.49 -18.06 -13.18
C GLN A 158 -8.71 -18.86 -12.74
N ALA A 159 -9.69 -19.02 -13.64
CA ALA A 159 -10.85 -19.85 -13.37
C ALA A 159 -10.43 -21.30 -13.08
N ARG A 160 -11.04 -21.91 -12.05
CA ARG A 160 -10.87 -23.33 -11.76
C ARG A 160 -11.58 -24.10 -12.88
N ARG A 161 -10.79 -24.76 -13.74
CA ARG A 161 -11.30 -25.69 -14.76
C ARG A 161 -11.67 -27.03 -14.15
#